data_AF-A0A9Q9I3A9-F1
#
_entry.id   AF-A0A9Q9I3A9-F1
#
_cell.length_a   1.000
_cell.length_b   1.000
_cell.length_c   1.000
_cell.angle_alpha   90.00
_cell.angle_beta   90.00
_cell.angle_gamma   90.00
#
_symmetry.space_group_name_H-M   'P 1'
#
loop_
_entity.id
_entity.type
_entity.pdbx_description
1 polymer ?
#
loop_
_entity_poly.entity_id
_entity_poly.type
_entity_poly.pdbx_seq_one_letter_code
_entity_poly.pdbx_strand_id
1 'polypeptide(L)' 'MKESDLKELGEAILKETRSDITPKQLIKAVRKAHPEATKKEIVRAAFYALIANADREPEKATALQNFAITQRMNDDELQD' A
#
# COMPACT_ATOMS: atom_id res chain seq x y z
N MET A 1 -4.63 15.25 -5.47
CA MET A 1 -5.19 13.92 -5.77
C MET A 1 -6.47 13.73 -4.97
N LYS A 2 -7.57 13.42 -5.65
CA LYS A 2 -8.89 13.14 -5.07
C LYS A 2 -8.98 11.68 -4.62
N GLU A 3 -10.01 11.35 -3.86
CA GLU A 3 -10.26 9.96 -3.42
C GLU A 3 -10.53 9.02 -4.60
N SER A 4 -11.21 9.51 -5.64
CA SER A 4 -11.42 8.78 -6.90
C SER A 4 -10.09 8.33 -7.52
N ASP A 5 -9.10 9.22 -7.54
CA ASP A 5 -7.80 8.99 -8.16
C ASP A 5 -6.99 7.96 -7.33
N LEU A 6 -7.11 8.03 -5.99
CA LEU A 6 -6.52 7.04 -5.08
C LEU A 6 -7.11 5.66 -5.25
N LYS A 7 -8.43 5.57 -5.43
CA LYS A 7 -9.14 4.32 -5.66
C LYS A 7 -8.71 3.69 -6.98
N GLU A 8 -8.66 4.48 -8.05
CA GLU A 8 -8.26 4.02 -9.38
C GLU A 8 -6.80 3.53 -9.39
N LEU A 9 -5.89 4.27 -8.77
CA LEU A 9 -4.51 3.82 -8.56
C LEU A 9 -4.44 2.54 -7.71
N GLY A 10 -5.28 2.42 -6.68
CA GLY A 10 -5.38 1.24 -5.83
C GLY A 10 -5.81 -0.02 -6.60
N GLU A 11 -6.82 0.12 -7.47
CA GLU A 11 -7.28 -0.97 -8.34
C GLU A 11 -6.19 -1.38 -9.36
N ALA A 12 -5.48 -0.41 -9.94
CA ALA A 12 -4.33 -0.68 -10.81
C ALA A 12 -3.21 -1.43 -10.07
N ILE A 13 -2.90 -1.03 -8.83
CA ILE A 13 -1.91 -1.71 -7.98
C ILE A 13 -2.33 -3.15 -7.72
N LEU A 14 -3.59 -3.40 -7.36
CA LEU A 14 -4.09 -4.75 -7.09
C LEU A 14 -4.01 -5.65 -8.34
N LYS A 15 -4.30 -5.12 -9.53
CA LYS A 15 -4.24 -5.84 -10.80
C LYS A 15 -2.82 -6.24 -11.20
N GLU A 16 -1.83 -5.40 -10.89
CA GLU A 16 -0.43 -5.63 -11.22
C GLU A 16 0.31 -6.45 -10.14
N THR A 17 -0.27 -6.58 -8.95
CA THR A 17 0.32 -7.35 -7.85
C THR A 17 0.30 -8.85 -8.17
N ARG A 18 1.48 -9.46 -8.17
CA ARG A 18 1.71 -10.91 -8.36
C ARG A 18 2.78 -11.38 -7.39
N SER A 19 2.82 -12.67 -7.07
CA SER A 19 3.76 -13.25 -6.09
C SER A 19 5.25 -13.03 -6.43
N ASP A 20 5.56 -12.77 -7.70
CA ASP A 20 6.91 -12.60 -8.24
C ASP A 20 7.30 -11.14 -8.56
N ILE A 21 6.41 -10.16 -8.32
CA ILE A 21 6.67 -8.76 -8.66
C ILE A 21 7.47 -8.03 -7.56
N THR A 22 8.55 -7.36 -7.95
CA THR A 22 9.29 -6.49 -7.02
C THR A 22 8.61 -5.12 -6.88
N PRO A 23 8.82 -4.38 -5.77
CA PRO A 23 8.27 -3.03 -5.60
C PRO A 23 8.63 -2.06 -6.73
N LYS A 24 9.84 -2.18 -7.29
CA LYS A 24 10.30 -1.35 -8.42
C LYS A 24 9.54 -1.69 -9.71
N GLN A 25 9.30 -2.97 -9.97
CA GLN A 25 8.50 -3.42 -11.12
C GLN A 25 7.04 -3.01 -10.97
N LEU A 26 6.47 -3.11 -9.76
CA LEU A 26 5.11 -2.67 -9.48
C LEU A 26 4.93 -1.16 -9.74
N ILE A 27 5.82 -0.32 -9.23
CA ILE A 27 5.79 1.13 -9.50
C ILE A 27 5.90 1.41 -11.00
N LYS A 28 6.75 0.68 -11.73
CA LYS A 28 6.89 0.83 -13.18
C LYS A 28 5.63 0.39 -13.94
N ALA A 29 4.99 -0.69 -13.51
CA ALA A 29 3.75 -1.19 -14.10
C ALA A 29 2.60 -0.20 -13.88
N VAL A 30 2.42 0.28 -12.65
CA VAL A 30 1.40 1.29 -12.32
C VAL A 30 1.61 2.58 -13.11
N ARG A 31 2.87 3.06 -13.24
CA ARG A 31 3.19 4.25 -14.05
C ARG A 31 2.99 4.06 -15.55
N LYS A 32 3.00 2.82 -16.05
CA LYS A 32 2.67 2.55 -17.45
C LYS A 32 1.19 2.83 -17.72
N ALA A 33 0.33 2.59 -16.74
CA ALA A 33 -1.10 2.90 -16.80
C ALA A 33 -1.41 4.34 -16.37
N HIS A 34 -0.65 4.89 -15.42
CA HIS A 34 -0.82 6.24 -14.84
C HIS A 34 0.51 7.03 -14.88
N PRO A 35 0.91 7.58 -16.04
CA PRO A 35 2.20 8.25 -16.21
C PRO A 35 2.42 9.45 -15.28
N GLU A 36 1.35 10.14 -14.93
CA GLU A 36 1.31 11.30 -14.04
C GLU A 36 1.49 10.94 -12.56
N ALA A 37 1.33 9.67 -12.19
CA ALA A 37 1.38 9.24 -10.80
C ALA A 37 2.80 9.31 -10.20
N THR A 38 2.94 10.12 -9.16
CA THR A 38 4.18 10.20 -8.40
C THR A 38 4.38 8.95 -7.54
N LYS A 39 5.62 8.67 -7.12
CA LYS A 39 5.92 7.53 -6.24
C LYS A 39 5.14 7.62 -4.92
N LYS A 40 4.98 8.84 -4.38
CA LYS A 40 4.24 9.07 -3.13
C LYS A 40 2.76 8.73 -3.30
N GLU A 41 2.16 9.09 -4.43
CA GLU A 41 0.75 8.79 -4.73
C GLU A 41 0.52 7.30 -4.91
N ILE A 42 1.43 6.59 -5.59
CA ILE A 42 1.36 5.13 -5.75
C ILE A 42 1.45 4.42 -4.40
N VAL A 43 2.38 4.83 -3.52
CA VAL A 43 2.49 4.24 -2.17
C VAL A 43 1.23 4.55 -1.36
N ARG A 44 0.72 5.78 -1.41
CA ARG A 44 -0.52 6.17 -0.72
C ARG A 44 -1.71 5.36 -1.21
N ALA A 45 -1.81 5.13 -2.52
CA ALA A 45 -2.85 4.30 -3.13
C ALA A 45 -2.73 2.82 -2.76
N ALA A 46 -1.50 2.29 -2.59
CA ALA A 46 -1.28 0.93 -2.10
C ALA A 46 -1.81 0.75 -0.67
N PHE A 47 -1.53 1.71 0.22
CA PHE A 47 -2.09 1.71 1.58
C PHE A 47 -3.60 1.89 1.58
N TYR A 48 -4.13 2.78 0.75
CA TYR A 48 -5.57 2.96 0.60
C TYR A 48 -6.24 1.66 0.14
N ALA A 49 -5.69 0.97 -0.87
CA ALA A 49 -6.20 -0.31 -1.35
C ALA A 49 -6.12 -1.41 -0.29
N LEU A 50 -5.03 -1.45 0.49
CA LEU A 50 -4.86 -2.38 1.60
C LEU A 50 -5.95 -2.17 2.66
N ILE A 51 -6.20 -0.94 3.07
CA ILE A 51 -7.21 -0.58 4.09
C ILE A 51 -8.63 -0.80 3.53
N ALA A 52 -8.90 -0.40 2.30
CA ALA A 52 -10.21 -0.55 1.66
C ALA A 52 -10.59 -2.02 1.38
N ASN A 53 -9.60 -2.92 1.32
CA ASN A 53 -9.82 -4.36 1.22
C ASN A 53 -9.57 -5.09 2.55
N ALA A 54 -9.20 -4.39 3.62
CA ALA A 54 -8.96 -4.97 4.94
C ALA A 54 -10.22 -5.62 5.52
N ASP A 55 -11.38 -5.01 5.28
CA ASP A 55 -12.69 -5.56 5.71
C ASP A 55 -13.14 -6.78 4.90
N ARG A 56 -12.49 -7.08 3.77
CA ARG A 56 -12.70 -8.30 2.99
C ARG A 56 -11.83 -9.47 3.46
N GLU A 57 -10.73 -9.19 4.16
CA GLU A 57 -9.79 -10.17 4.74
C GLU A 57 -9.37 -9.75 6.17
N PRO A 58 -10.29 -9.80 7.15
CA PRO A 58 -10.08 -9.24 8.49
C PRO A 58 -8.86 -9.83 9.22
N GLU A 59 -8.52 -11.08 8.96
CA GLU A 59 -7.34 -11.74 9.56
C GLU A 59 -6.02 -11.07 9.15
N LYS A 60 -5.89 -10.63 7.89
CA LYS A 60 -4.70 -9.90 7.41
C LYS A 60 -4.64 -8.49 7.98
N ALA A 61 -5.79 -7.83 8.13
CA ALA A 61 -5.89 -6.51 8.71
C ALA A 61 -5.40 -6.50 10.17
N THR A 62 -5.86 -7.49 10.96
CA THR A 62 -5.43 -7.67 12.35
C THR A 62 -3.93 -7.96 12.46
N ALA A 63 -3.38 -8.81 11.59
CA ALA A 63 -1.95 -9.12 11.58
C ALA A 63 -1.09 -7.87 11.29
N LEU A 64 -1.51 -7.03 10.33
CA LEU A 64 -0.81 -5.79 9.98
C LEU A 64 -0.93 -4.71 11.06
N GLN A 65 -2.07 -4.63 11.73
CA GLN A 65 -2.26 -3.70 12.85
C GLN A 65 -1.38 -4.08 14.06
N ASN A 66 -1.31 -5.37 14.40
CA ASN A 66 -0.41 -5.86 15.45
C ASN A 66 1.05 -5.57 15.11
N PHE A 67 1.45 -5.78 13.87
CA PHE A 67 2.80 -5.46 13.40
C PHE A 67 3.12 -3.96 13.56
N ALA A 68 2.22 -3.06 13.15
CA ALA A 68 2.41 -1.62 13.29
C ALA A 68 2.53 -1.16 14.75
N ILE A 69 1.75 -1.76 15.66
CA ILE A 69 1.85 -1.49 17.11
C ILE A 69 3.22 -1.93 17.65
N THR A 70 3.67 -3.14 17.33
CA THR A 70 4.98 -3.65 17.78
C THR A 70 6.14 -2.81 17.25
N GLN A 71 6.10 -2.40 15.98
CA GLN A 71 7.16 -1.55 15.42
C GLN A 71 7.19 -0.16 16.07
N ARG A 72 6.02 0.42 16.38
CA ARG A 72 5.94 1.70 17.09
C ARG A 72 6.45 1.62 18.53
N MET A 73 6.16 0.53 19.24
CA MET A 73 6.63 0.33 20.62
C MET A 73 8.15 0.11 20.68
N ASN A 74 8.75 -0.51 19.66
CA ASN A 74 10.20 -0.71 19.59
C ASN A 74 10.97 0.56 19.18
N ASP A 75 10.34 1.49 18.47
CA ASP A 75 10.94 2.81 18.18
C ASP A 75 11.00 3.71 19.44
N ASP A 76 10.12 3.49 20.43
CA ASP A 76 10.13 4.22 21.70
C ASP A 76 11.22 3.71 22.68
N GLU A 77 11.84 2.54 22.45
CA GLU A 77 12.95 1.99 23.28
C GLU A 77 14.36 2.26 22.72
N LEU A 78 14.48 2.97 21.58
CA LEU A 78 15.78 3.38 21.00
C LEU A 78 16.10 4.87 21.20
N GLN A 79 15.58 5.46 22.27
CA GLN A 79 16.06 6.75 22.80
C GLN A 79 16.73 6.54 24.17
N ASP A 80 17.97 6.07 24.16
CA ASP A 80 18.99 6.37 25.18
C ASP A 80 20.40 6.25 24.56
#